data_AF-A0AAX4NHB3-F1
#
_entry.id   AF-A0AAX4NHB3-F1
#
_cell.length_a   1.000
_cell.length_b   1.000
_cell.length_c   1.000
_cell.angle_alpha   90.00
_cell.angle_beta   90.00
_cell.angle_gamma   90.00
#
_symmetry.space_group_name_H-M   'P 1'
#
loop_
_entity.id
_entity.type
_entity.pdbx_description
1 polymer ?
#
loop_
_entity_poly.entity_id
_entity_poly.type
_entity_poly.pdbx_seq_one_letter_code
_entity_poly.pdbx_strand_id
1 'polypeptide(L)' 'MDFYAYFWGVIKYLLPAMIFIIAVWVSPNAFLLLLSIIWILSSILLTVFVEDSGNGKRNYTN' A
#
# COMPACT_ATOMS: atom_id res chain seq x y z
N MET A 1 -8.01 -17.76 9.60
CA MET A 1 -7.77 -16.31 9.69
C MET A 1 -6.32 -16.10 9.30
N ASP A 2 -6.09 -15.73 8.05
CA ASP A 2 -4.79 -15.72 7.40
C ASP A 2 -3.86 -14.67 8.02
N PHE A 3 -3.17 -15.06 9.10
CA PHE A 3 -2.14 -14.24 9.76
C PHE A 3 -1.17 -13.64 8.76
N TYR A 4 -0.84 -14.40 7.72
CA TYR A 4 -0.03 -13.95 6.60
C TYR A 4 -0.62 -12.74 5.87
N ALA A 5 -1.92 -12.75 5.56
CA ALA A 5 -2.59 -11.64 4.88
C ALA A 5 -2.62 -10.37 5.73
N TYR A 6 -2.86 -10.51 7.04
CA TYR A 6 -2.81 -9.38 7.98
C TYR A 6 -1.40 -8.80 8.10
N PHE A 7 -0.40 -9.66 8.30
CA PHE A 7 1.00 -9.27 8.39
C PHE A 7 1.48 -8.55 7.12
N TRP A 8 1.06 -9.05 5.95
CA TRP A 8 1.39 -8.45 4.67
C TRP A 8 0.73 -7.08 4.47
N GLY A 9 -0.51 -6.92 4.92
CA GLY A 9 -1.18 -5.62 4.95
C GLY A 9 -0.43 -4.61 5.81
N VAL A 10 -0.01 -5.01 7.01
CA VAL A 10 0.78 -4.15 7.90
C VAL A 10 2.09 -3.73 7.23
N ILE A 11 2.85 -4.64 6.63
CA ILE A 11 4.08 -4.29 5.92
C ILE A 11 3.79 -3.34 4.75
N LYS A 12 2.76 -3.62 3.95
CA LYS A 12 2.43 -2.85 2.75
C LYS A 12 2.10 -1.39 3.06
N TYR A 13 1.46 -1.11 4.20
CA TYR A 13 0.98 0.23 4.54
C TYR A 13 1.78 0.92 5.65
N LEU A 14 2.17 0.19 6.70
CA LEU A 14 2.86 0.74 7.86
C LEU A 14 4.34 1.02 7.57
N LEU A 15 5.01 0.14 6.81
CA LEU A 15 6.42 0.29 6.47
C LEU A 15 6.71 1.57 5.66
N PRO A 16 6.03 1.84 4.52
CA PRO A 16 6.27 3.05 3.76
C PRO A 16 5.92 4.33 4.54
N ALA A 17 4.91 4.28 5.42
CA ALA A 17 4.57 5.39 6.31
C ALA A 17 5.70 5.67 7.32
N MET A 18 6.29 4.64 7.92
CA MET A 18 7.45 4.80 8.80
C MET A 18 8.67 5.35 8.05
N ILE A 19 8.95 4.84 6.85
CA ILE A 19 10.05 5.34 6.01
C ILE A 19 9.84 6.82 5.67
N PHE A 20 8.61 7.22 5.36
CA PHE A 20 8.26 8.62 5.10
C PHE A 20 8.56 9.52 6.30
N ILE A 21 8.15 9.11 7.51
CA ILE A 21 8.41 9.88 8.74
C ILE A 21 9.91 10.01 8.99
N ILE A 22 10.66 8.90 8.87
CA ILE A 22 12.12 8.90 9.06
C ILE A 22 12.81 9.80 8.02
N ALA A 23 12.37 9.72 6.76
CA ALA A 23 12.93 10.49 5.65
C ALA A 23 12.66 11.99 5.74
N VAL A 24 11.62 12.42 6.47
CA VAL A 24 11.30 13.84 6.70
C VAL A 24 11.94 14.36 7.99
N TRP A 25 11.85 13.60 9.09
CA TRP A 25 12.12 14.12 10.44
C TRP A 25 13.44 13.65 11.06
N VAL A 26 13.91 12.44 10.76
CA VAL A 26 15.08 11.86 11.44
C VAL A 26 16.35 12.11 10.63
N SER A 27 16.30 11.79 9.34
CA SER A 27 17.40 12.01 8.41
C SER A 27 16.81 12.45 7.09
N PRO A 28 16.76 13.78 6.82
CA PRO A 28 16.22 14.34 5.60
C PRO A 28 16.92 13.72 4.38
N ASN A 29 16.26 12.76 3.74
CA ASN A 29 16.85 12.01 2.65
C ASN A 29 15.85 11.92 1.49
N ALA A 30 16.16 12.63 0.41
CA ALA A 30 15.32 12.71 -0.77
C ALA A 30 15.08 11.34 -1.42
N PHE A 31 16.03 10.41 -1.35
CA PHE A 31 15.88 9.07 -1.93
C PHE A 31 14.85 8.23 -1.17
N LEU A 32 14.95 8.20 0.16
CA LEU A 32 13.99 7.50 1.02
C LEU A 32 12.59 8.11 0.92
N LEU A 33 12.52 9.43 0.80
CA LEU A 33 11.27 10.15 0.60
C LEU A 33 10.60 9.74 -0.71
N LEU A 34 11.34 9.76 -1.82
CA LEU A 34 10.83 9.40 -3.14
C LEU A 34 10.41 7.91 -3.19
N LEU A 35 11.18 7.03 -2.56
CA LEU A 35 10.84 5.61 -2.41
C LEU A 35 9.50 5.43 -1.67
N SER A 36 9.32 6.12 -0.54
CA SER A 36 8.08 6.03 0.24
C SER A 36 6.87 6.55 -0.54
N ILE A 37 7.01 7.65 -1.30
CA ILE A 37 5.96 8.22 -2.14
C ILE A 37 5.55 7.24 -3.24
N ILE A 38 6.52 6.68 -3.98
CA ILE A 38 6.25 5.68 -5.03
C ILE A 38 5.53 4.47 -4.45
N TRP A 39 5.95 4.00 -3.27
CA TRP A 39 5.33 2.85 -2.61
C TRP A 39 3.88 3.14 -2.21
N ILE A 40 3.62 4.31 -1.62
CA ILE A 40 2.26 4.73 -1.24
C ILE A 40 1.37 4.81 -2.48
N LEU A 41 1.83 5.46 -3.56
CA LEU A 41 1.09 5.56 -4.82
C LEU A 41 0.80 4.17 -5.42
N SER A 42 1.80 3.29 -5.47
CA SER A 42 1.65 1.93 -5.98
C SER A 42 0.61 1.15 -5.17
N SER A 43 0.59 1.33 -3.85
CA SER A 43 -0.37 0.66 -2.98
C SER A 43 -1.80 1.13 -3.21
N ILE A 44 -2.00 2.44 -3.39
CA ILE A 44 -3.32 3.01 -3.72
C ILE A 44 -3.80 2.53 -5.07
N LEU A 45 -2.93 2.61 -6.10
CA LEU A 45 -3.28 2.15 -7.45
C LEU A 45 -3.66 0.68 -7.47
N LEU A 46 -2.88 -0.19 -6.81
CA LEU A 46 -3.22 -1.61 -6.72
C LEU A 46 -4.57 -1.84 -6.04
N THR A 47 -4.89 -1.10 -4.97
CA THR A 47 -6.20 -1.22 -4.32
C THR A 47 -7.33 -0.83 -5.28
N VAL A 48 -7.20 0.30 -5.97
CA VAL A 48 -8.20 0.76 -6.95
C VAL A 48 -8.39 -0.24 -8.09
N PHE A 49 -7.30 -0.75 -8.68
CA PHE A 49 -7.37 -1.73 -9.77
C PHE A 49 -7.95 -3.08 -9.33
N VAL A 50 -7.62 -3.54 -8.12
CA VAL A 50 -8.16 -4.79 -7.56
C VAL A 50 -9.64 -4.65 -7.24
N GLU A 51 -10.07 -3.49 -6.73
CA GLU A 51 -11.46 -3.21 -6.40
C GLU A 51 -12.34 -3.14 -7.66
N ASP A 52 -11.84 -2.57 -8.75
CA ASP A 52 -12.52 -2.56 -10.06
C ASP A 52 -12.64 -3.99 -10.65
N SER A 53 -11.55 -4.78 -10.59
CA SER A 53 -11.53 -6.15 -11.10
C SER A 53 -12.42 -7.13 -10.31
N GLY A 54 -12.74 -6.83 -9.04
CA GLY A 54 -13.57 -7.67 -8.18
C GLY A 54 -15.09 -7.47 -8.37
N ASN A 55 -15.51 -6.34 -8.93
CA ASN A 55 -16.92 -5.97 -9.02
C ASN A 55 -17.67 -6.66 -10.19
N GLY A 56 -16.93 -7.18 -11.18
CA GLY A 56 -17.50 -7.89 -12.33
C GLY A 56 -18.05 -9.29 -12.04
N LYS A 57 -17.73 -9.92 -10.89
CA LYS A 57 -18.14 -11.31 -10.58
C LYS A 57 -19.40 -11.45 -9.74
N ARG A 58 -19.96 -10.37 -9.21
CA ARG A 58 -21.17 -10.42 -8.36
C ARG A 58 -22.50 -10.26 -9.12
N ASN A 59 -22.46 -9.95 -10.42
CA ASN A 59 -23.66 -9.64 -11.21
C ASN A 59 -24.16 -10.78 -12.13
N TYR A 60 -23.62 -12.00 -12.03
CA TYR A 60 -24.03 -13.13 -12.89
C TYR A 60 -24.71 -14.28 -12.12
N THR A 61 -25.30 -13.99 -10.96
CA THR A 61 -26.10 -14.96 -10.18
C THR A 61 -27.39 -14.28 -9.71
N ASN A 62 -28.25 -13.94 -10.67
CA ASN A 62 -29.70 -13.79 -10.46
C ASN A 62 -30.40 -14.60 -11.55
#